data_AF-A0A941XKV3-F1
#
_entry.id   AF-A0A941XKV3-F1
#
_cell.length_a   1.000
_cell.length_b   1.000
_cell.length_c   1.000
_cell.angle_alpha   90.00
_cell.angle_beta   90.00
_cell.angle_gamma   90.00
#
_symmetry.space_group_name_H-M   'P 1'
#
loop_
_entity.id
_entity.type
_entity.pdbx_description
1 polymer ?
#
loop_
_entity_poly.entity_id
_entity_poly.type
_entity_poly.pdbx_seq_one_letter_code
_entity_poly.pdbx_strand_id
1 'polypeptide(L)'
;GYAVQSYCEANGYSVVRELVGHGVGRDMHEEPQVPNYGRRGQGTKLAEGMVIAIEPMINLGKRHVYQDADGWTIRTRDRMPSAHFEHTVAIGKHGADILSSFEFVEKNLEKKSLKGENTSEQFDNQLN
;
A
#
# COMPACT_ATOMS: atom_id res chain seq x y z
N GLY A 1 5.45 -11.16 -1.65
CA GLY A 1 6.64 -11.30 -2.52
C GLY A 1 6.30 -11.69 -3.94
N TYR A 2 6.54 -12.96 -4.31
CA TYR A 2 6.46 -13.44 -5.70
C TYR A 2 5.20 -13.00 -6.48
N ALA A 3 4.01 -13.07 -5.88
CA ALA A 3 2.76 -12.70 -6.54
C ALA A 3 2.75 -11.23 -7.02
N VAL A 4 3.17 -10.29 -6.16
CA VAL A 4 3.28 -8.87 -6.49
C VAL A 4 4.31 -8.66 -7.59
N GLN A 5 5.52 -9.21 -7.39
CA GLN A 5 6.61 -9.06 -8.35
C GLN A 5 6.25 -9.58 -9.74
N SER A 6 5.75 -10.81 -9.84
CA SER A 6 5.39 -11.40 -11.13
C SER A 6 4.30 -10.60 -11.85
N TYR A 7 3.32 -10.08 -11.11
CA TYR A 7 2.27 -9.25 -11.70
C TYR A 7 2.83 -7.92 -12.21
N CYS A 8 3.59 -7.18 -11.40
CA CYS A 8 4.11 -5.87 -11.77
C CYS A 8 5.17 -5.94 -12.89
N GLU A 9 6.10 -6.88 -12.80
CA GLU A 9 7.17 -7.04 -13.80
C GLU A 9 6.62 -7.50 -15.16
N ALA A 10 5.55 -8.31 -15.18
CA ALA A 10 4.87 -8.67 -16.43
C ALA A 10 4.16 -7.48 -17.10
N ASN A 11 3.84 -6.43 -16.35
CA ASN A 11 3.21 -5.20 -16.84
C ASN A 11 4.22 -4.07 -17.12
N GLY A 12 5.52 -4.38 -17.15
CA GLY A 12 6.56 -3.40 -17.49
C GLY A 12 6.97 -2.47 -16.33
N TYR A 13 6.54 -2.77 -15.11
CA TYR A 13 6.91 -2.02 -13.91
C TYR A 13 8.01 -2.73 -13.12
N SER A 14 8.61 -2.04 -12.14
CA SER A 14 9.58 -2.65 -11.24
C SER A 14 9.21 -2.47 -9.77
N VAL A 15 9.59 -3.45 -8.95
CA VAL A 15 9.27 -3.46 -7.51
C VAL A 15 10.47 -2.98 -6.70
N VAL A 16 10.27 -1.96 -5.87
CA VAL A 16 11.26 -1.48 -4.89
C VAL A 16 11.63 -2.61 -3.93
N ARG A 17 12.91 -2.70 -3.55
CA ARG A 17 13.40 -3.80 -2.69
C ARG A 17 13.99 -3.34 -1.37
N GLU A 18 14.23 -2.04 -1.25
CA GLU A 18 14.80 -1.39 -0.08
C GLU A 18 13.75 -1.11 1.01
N LEU A 19 12.46 -1.16 0.64
CA LEU A 19 11.31 -0.93 1.50
C LEU A 19 10.31 -2.09 1.35
N VAL A 20 9.77 -2.54 2.47
CA VAL A 20 8.95 -3.75 2.57
C VAL A 20 7.84 -3.53 3.59
N GLY A 21 6.79 -4.35 3.52
CA GLY A 21 5.79 -4.38 4.57
C GLY A 21 6.33 -4.95 5.88
N HIS A 22 5.51 -4.89 6.90
CA HIS A 22 5.88 -5.24 8.26
C HIS A 22 4.72 -5.91 9.00
N GLY A 23 5.01 -6.54 10.14
CA GLY A 23 4.00 -6.82 11.14
C GLY A 23 3.51 -5.51 11.78
N VAL A 24 2.23 -5.45 12.14
CA VAL A 24 1.66 -4.27 12.80
C VAL A 24 0.64 -4.71 13.84
N GLY A 25 0.69 -4.12 15.02
CA GLY A 25 -0.21 -4.52 16.10
C GLY A 25 0.00 -3.71 17.36
N ARG A 26 0.89 -4.19 18.22
CA ARG A 26 1.23 -3.45 19.45
C ARG A 26 2.21 -2.33 19.14
N ASP A 27 3.16 -2.60 18.26
CA ASP A 27 4.07 -1.62 17.72
C ASP A 27 3.65 -1.25 16.29
N MET A 28 4.00 -0.02 15.87
CA MET A 28 3.71 0.49 14.52
C MET A 28 4.44 -0.35 13.46
N HIS A 29 5.68 -0.73 13.75
CA HIS A 29 6.49 -1.63 12.92
C HIS A 29 7.02 -2.75 13.81
N GLU A 30 6.59 -3.98 13.55
CA GLU A 30 7.08 -5.20 14.21
C GLU A 30 7.42 -6.28 13.16
N GLU A 31 8.12 -7.33 13.58
CA GLU A 31 8.33 -8.49 12.70
C GLU A 31 6.98 -9.17 12.39
N PRO A 32 6.84 -9.83 11.22
CA PRO A 32 7.87 -10.06 10.23
C PRO A 32 7.99 -8.94 9.20
N GLN A 33 9.17 -8.78 8.62
CA GLN A 33 9.27 -8.12 7.31
C GLN A 33 8.50 -8.90 6.22
N VAL A 34 7.80 -8.17 5.36
CA VAL A 34 6.94 -8.69 4.28
C VAL A 34 7.39 -8.13 2.93
N PRO A 35 8.37 -8.76 2.27
CA PRO A 35 8.87 -8.28 0.97
C PRO A 35 7.83 -8.35 -0.14
N ASN A 36 7.81 -7.30 -0.97
CA ASN A 36 7.00 -7.22 -2.20
C ASN A 36 7.62 -7.96 -3.39
N TYR A 37 8.79 -8.56 -3.21
CA TYR A 37 9.53 -9.37 -4.18
C TYR A 37 9.86 -10.75 -3.61
N GLY A 38 10.25 -11.70 -4.48
CA GLY A 38 10.72 -13.01 -4.01
C GLY A 38 10.49 -14.13 -5.01
N ARG A 39 10.74 -15.36 -4.54
CA ARG A 39 10.56 -16.59 -5.32
C ARG A 39 9.30 -17.31 -4.86
N ARG A 40 8.64 -18.01 -5.78
CA ARG A 40 7.46 -18.82 -5.47
C ARG A 40 7.79 -19.83 -4.37
N GLY A 41 6.95 -19.91 -3.35
CA GLY A 41 7.14 -20.83 -2.21
C GLY A 41 8.22 -20.42 -1.21
N GLN A 42 8.77 -19.21 -1.31
CA GLN A 42 9.71 -18.64 -0.34
C GLN A 42 9.14 -17.38 0.32
N GLY A 43 9.60 -17.10 1.53
CA GLY A 43 9.20 -15.93 2.32
C GLY A 43 8.88 -16.29 3.76
N THR A 44 8.46 -15.30 4.53
CA THR A 44 8.07 -15.47 5.93
C THR A 44 6.85 -16.38 6.03
N LYS A 45 6.90 -17.36 6.95
CA LYS A 45 5.76 -18.20 7.27
C LYS A 45 4.73 -17.38 8.06
N LEU A 46 3.56 -17.18 7.46
CA LEU A 46 2.44 -16.52 8.12
C LEU A 46 1.72 -17.49 9.05
N ALA A 47 1.32 -17.01 10.23
CA ALA A 47 0.59 -17.77 11.23
C ALA A 47 -0.72 -17.07 11.59
N GLU A 48 -1.71 -17.86 12.01
CA GLU A 48 -2.99 -17.35 12.51
C GLU A 48 -2.77 -16.34 13.65
N GLY A 49 -3.51 -15.23 13.59
CA GLY A 49 -3.43 -14.14 14.57
C GLY A 49 -2.38 -13.06 14.26
N MET A 50 -1.52 -13.27 13.27
CA MET A 50 -0.63 -12.21 12.77
C MET A 50 -1.43 -11.13 12.05
N VAL A 51 -0.98 -9.88 12.17
CA VAL A 51 -1.47 -8.76 11.37
C VAL A 51 -0.26 -8.14 10.67
N ILE A 52 -0.39 -7.92 9.36
CA ILE A 52 0.70 -7.43 8.52
C ILE A 52 0.24 -6.30 7.60
N ALA A 53 1.15 -5.40 7.29
CA ALA A 53 1.04 -4.47 6.18
C ALA A 53 1.52 -5.14 4.89
N ILE A 54 0.67 -5.11 3.86
CA ILE A 54 1.06 -5.43 2.48
C ILE A 54 1.07 -4.10 1.72
N GLU A 55 2.27 -3.62 1.41
CA GLU A 55 2.48 -2.23 0.98
C GLU A 55 3.41 -2.10 -0.24
N PRO A 56 3.00 -2.58 -1.43
CA PRO A 56 3.84 -2.51 -2.62
C PRO A 56 4.18 -1.08 -3.03
N MET A 57 5.47 -0.85 -3.29
CA MET A 57 6.02 0.36 -3.91
C MET A 57 6.53 0.00 -5.30
N ILE A 58 5.86 0.54 -6.33
CA ILE A 58 6.02 0.12 -7.72
C ILE A 58 6.49 1.31 -8.55
N ASN A 59 7.66 1.16 -9.19
CA ASN A 59 8.25 2.19 -10.03
C ASN A 59 7.87 1.96 -11.49
N LEU A 60 7.62 3.05 -12.22
CA LEU A 60 7.49 3.02 -13.69
C LEU A 60 8.81 2.62 -14.37
N GLY A 61 9.93 3.07 -13.81
CA GLY A 61 11.27 2.82 -14.34
C GLY A 61 11.99 1.67 -13.63
N LYS A 62 13.22 1.93 -13.19
CA LYS A 62 14.09 0.99 -12.48
C LYS A 62 13.70 0.85 -11.01
N ARG A 63 13.96 -0.32 -10.44
CA ARG A 63 13.58 -0.65 -9.05
C ARG A 63 14.24 0.21 -7.97
N HIS A 64 15.36 0.85 -8.31
CA HIS A 64 16.24 1.46 -7.31
C HIS A 64 15.72 2.79 -6.80
N VAL A 65 15.80 2.95 -5.49
CA VAL A 65 15.50 4.21 -4.80
C VAL A 65 16.73 4.75 -4.08
N TYR A 66 16.60 5.97 -3.55
CA TYR A 66 17.52 6.56 -2.60
C TYR A 66 16.74 7.47 -1.65
N GLN A 67 17.31 7.71 -0.47
CA GLN A 67 16.80 8.66 0.49
C GLN A 67 17.45 10.03 0.25
N ASP A 68 16.64 11.07 0.20
CA ASP A 68 17.11 12.46 0.10
C ASP A 68 17.86 12.87 1.37
N ALA A 69 18.57 14.00 1.28
CA ALA A 69 19.32 14.57 2.40
C ALA A 69 18.45 15.03 3.58
N ASP A 70 17.12 15.09 3.41
CA ASP A 70 16.18 15.37 4.50
C ASP A 70 16.01 14.19 5.47
N GLY A 71 16.55 13.02 5.14
CA GLY A 71 16.50 11.82 5.99
C GLY A 71 15.17 11.07 5.94
N TRP A 72 14.25 11.44 5.04
CA TRP A 72 12.90 10.86 4.97
C TRP A 72 12.43 10.58 3.55
N THR A 73 12.57 11.54 2.64
CA THR A 73 11.98 11.43 1.31
C THR A 73 12.69 10.34 0.50
N ILE A 74 11.91 9.38 0.00
CA ILE A 74 12.40 8.33 -0.88
C ILE A 74 12.06 8.69 -2.33
N ARG A 75 13.07 8.65 -3.20
CA ARG A 75 12.90 8.91 -4.64
C ARG A 75 13.46 7.78 -5.48
N THR A 76 12.83 7.57 -6.64
CA THR A 76 13.36 6.71 -7.69
C THR A 76 14.68 7.29 -8.21
N ARG A 77 15.68 6.43 -8.42
CA ARG A 77 17.00 6.87 -8.90
C ARG A 77 16.96 7.45 -10.32
N ASP A 78 16.02 7.00 -11.14
CA ASP A 78 15.80 7.51 -12.50
C ASP A 78 14.76 8.62 -12.59
N ARG A 79 14.22 9.08 -11.45
CA ARG A 79 13.23 10.15 -11.34
C ARG A 79 11.90 9.87 -12.03
N MET A 80 11.65 8.62 -12.46
CA MET A 80 10.36 8.23 -13.01
C MET A 80 9.31 8.08 -11.89
N PRO A 81 8.01 8.22 -12.19
CA PRO A 81 6.94 8.06 -11.21
C PRO A 81 6.99 6.72 -10.46
N SER A 82 6.50 6.76 -9.23
CA SER A 82 6.24 5.59 -8.39
C SER A 82 4.82 5.66 -7.85
N ALA A 83 4.20 4.51 -7.65
CA ALA A 83 2.93 4.37 -6.97
C ALA A 83 3.11 3.50 -5.72
N HIS A 84 2.32 3.77 -4.70
CA HIS A 84 2.28 3.01 -3.46
C HIS A 84 0.83 2.83 -3.04
N PHE A 85 0.53 1.67 -2.48
CA PHE A 85 -0.75 1.37 -1.86
C PHE A 85 -0.50 0.39 -0.72
N GLU A 86 -1.35 0.45 0.31
CA GLU A 86 -1.20 -0.38 1.50
C GLU A 86 -2.55 -0.93 1.97
N HIS A 87 -2.53 -2.19 2.40
CA HIS A 87 -3.56 -2.74 3.27
C HIS A 87 -2.97 -3.41 4.50
N THR A 88 -3.64 -3.18 5.64
CA THR A 88 -3.45 -3.98 6.85
C THR A 88 -4.33 -5.21 6.78
N VAL A 89 -3.74 -6.38 7.01
CA VAL A 89 -4.38 -7.68 6.83
C VAL A 89 -4.15 -8.55 8.04
N ALA A 90 -5.23 -9.11 8.61
CA ALA A 90 -5.15 -10.15 9.63
C ALA A 90 -5.12 -11.54 8.98
N ILE A 91 -4.22 -12.39 9.46
CA ILE A 91 -4.11 -13.78 9.05
C ILE A 91 -5.05 -14.61 9.91
N GLY A 92 -6.17 -15.03 9.33
CA GLY A 92 -7.15 -15.90 9.97
C GLY A 92 -6.92 -17.39 9.63
N LYS A 93 -7.62 -18.25 10.37
CA LYS A 93 -7.59 -19.70 10.17
C LYS A 93 -8.07 -20.16 8.78
N HIS A 94 -9.02 -19.42 8.21
CA HIS A 94 -9.73 -19.78 6.98
C HIS A 94 -9.47 -18.82 5.81
N GLY A 95 -8.69 -17.78 6.04
CA GLY A 95 -8.47 -16.72 5.06
C GLY A 95 -7.84 -15.49 5.68
N ALA A 96 -7.61 -14.49 4.84
CA ALA A 96 -7.09 -13.20 5.25
C ALA A 96 -8.25 -12.19 5.38
N ASP A 97 -8.29 -11.45 6.48
CA ASP A 97 -9.26 -10.38 6.69
C ASP A 97 -8.59 -9.03 6.40
N ILE A 98 -9.18 -8.23 5.51
CA ILE A 98 -8.69 -6.89 5.18
C ILE A 98 -9.23 -5.91 6.24
N LEU A 99 -8.34 -5.30 7.02
CA LEU A 99 -8.72 -4.44 8.15
C LEU A 99 -8.83 -2.96 7.77
N SER A 100 -8.21 -2.56 6.65
CA SER A 100 -8.22 -1.20 6.13
C SER A 100 -8.93 -1.15 4.79
N SER A 101 -9.93 -0.28 4.62
CA SER A 101 -10.60 -0.12 3.33
C SER A 101 -11.09 1.31 3.10
N PHE A 102 -11.32 1.65 1.83
CA PHE A 102 -11.96 2.89 1.43
C PHE A 102 -13.49 2.77 1.39
N GLU A 103 -14.07 1.60 1.67
CA GLU A 103 -15.50 1.34 1.51
C GLU A 103 -16.37 2.35 2.26
N PHE A 104 -15.97 2.76 3.48
CA PHE A 104 -16.72 3.76 4.22
C PHE A 104 -16.74 5.09 3.49
N VAL A 105 -15.60 5.53 2.97
CA VAL A 105 -15.48 6.79 2.23
C VAL A 105 -16.31 6.71 0.95
N GLU A 106 -16.14 5.65 0.17
CA GLU A 106 -16.85 5.41 -1.09
C GLU A 106 -18.37 5.39 -0.89
N LYS A 107 -18.88 4.63 0.09
CA LYS A 107 -20.31 4.59 0.42
C LYS A 107 -20.87 5.97 0.79
N ASN A 108 -20.06 6.84 1.42
CA ASN A 108 -20.50 8.19 1.75
C ASN A 108 -20.45 9.15 0.55
N LEU A 109 -19.48 9.00 -0.35
CA LEU A 109 -19.42 9.76 -1.59
C LEU A 109 -20.59 9.41 -2.52
N GLU A 110 -20.92 8.12 -2.65
CA GLU A 110 -22.09 7.67 -3.40
C GLU A 110 -23.39 8.22 -2.81
N LYS A 111 -23.56 8.19 -1.48
CA LYS A 111 -24.74 8.78 -0.82
C LYS A 111 -24.86 10.27 -1.06
N LYS A 112 -23.75 11.03 -1.06
CA LYS A 112 -23.75 12.46 -1.40
C LYS A 112 -24.12 12.70 -2.86
N SER A 113 -23.54 11.92 -3.76
CA SER A 113 -23.87 11.96 -5.20
C SER A 113 -25.35 11.65 -5.46
N LEU A 114 -25.92 10.67 -4.75
CA LEU A 114 -27.34 10.31 -4.84
C LEU A 114 -28.27 11.36 -4.21
N LYS A 115 -27.78 12.14 -3.24
CA LYS A 115 -28.51 13.24 -2.62
C LYS A 115 -28.39 14.58 -3.38
N GLY A 116 -27.63 14.62 -4.48
CA GLY A 116 -27.43 15.84 -5.27
C GLY A 116 -26.61 16.92 -4.55
N GLU A 117 -25.90 16.58 -3.48
CA GLU A 117 -25.01 17.51 -2.78
C GLU A 117 -23.69 17.61 -3.56
N ASN A 118 -23.64 18.52 -4.54
CA ASN A 118 -22.42 18.82 -5.28
C ASN A 118 -21.37 19.42 -4.33
N THR A 119 -20.23 18.73 -4.17
CA THR A 119 -19.11 19.15 -3.31
C THR A 119 -18.45 20.48 -3.75
N SER A 120 -18.75 20.99 -4.94
CA SER A 120 -18.29 22.31 -5.39
C SER A 120 -19.05 23.47 -4.75
N GLU A 121 -20.30 23.30 -4.29
CA GLU A 121 -21.10 24.41 -3.73
C GLU A 121 -20.83 24.65 -2.23
N GLN A 122 -20.18 23.71 -1.52
CA GLN A 122 -19.90 23.87 -0.09
C GLN A 122 -18.61 24.65 0.21
N PHE A 123 -17.69 24.79 -0.74
CA PHE A 123 -16.45 25.58 -0.54
C PHE A 123 -16.66 27.09 -0.72
N ASP A 124 -17.65 27.53 -1.49
CA ASP A 124 -17.90 28.96 -1.73
C ASP A 124 -18.71 29.64 -0.62
N ASN A 125 -19.42 28.88 0.22
CA ASN A 125 -20.26 29.42 1.30
C ASN A 125 -19.55 29.54 2.67
N GLN A 126 -18.25 29.27 2.76
CA GLN A 126 -17.43 29.54 3.96
C GLN A 126 -16.50 30.75 3.82
N LEU A 127 -16.58 31.49 2.70
CA LEU A 127 -15.75 32.67 2.43
C LEU A 127 -16.52 33.98 2.21
N ASN A 128 -17.79 34.06 2.63
CA ASN A 128 -18.54 35.32 2.73
C ASN A 128 -19.16 35.49 4.12
#